data_AF-A0A7S9CPN0-F1
#
_entry.id   AF-A0A7S9CPN0-F1
#
_cell.length_a   1.000
_cell.length_b   1.000
_cell.length_c   1.000
_cell.angle_alpha   90.00
_cell.angle_beta   90.00
_cell.angle_gamma   90.00
#
_symmetry.space_group_name_H-M   'P 1'
#
loop_
_entity.id
_entity.type
_entity.pdbx_description
1 polymer ?
#
loop_
_entity_poly.entity_id
_entity_poly.type
_entity_poly.pdbx_seq_one_letter_code
_entity_poly.pdbx_strand_id
1 'polypeptide(L)'
;MPFIFDESEIVWPEDGSELPAPRADEFVYLPAPIYRGYDQEHDPVHFSLDVPPEPSTPKNISLPRLSFWNRLLGRKLPAAQVAQSAAAETAARTAQGTFRRQRLLAVSVPELRDLGVRQLYCRYDGGGDEGFAWLDHAKLAAGGTLDANALVQQLTDRGLLDRLVTHGVMTRNEGRSERDRVAIFVHQWLSQEFASMLLSGGFGTGEYTMYGAFTVDLDNCTVTDDPGADPVTQNRKIAR
;
A
#
# COMPACT_ATOMS: atom_id res chain seq x y z
N MET A 1 -4.19 -9.44 -7.17
CA MET A 1 -5.22 -10.36 -6.75
C MET A 1 -4.53 -11.50 -6.11
N PRO A 2 -4.76 -11.67 -4.81
CA PRO A 2 -3.92 -12.55 -4.03
C PRO A 2 -4.27 -14.01 -4.28
N PHE A 3 -3.24 -14.83 -4.13
CA PHE A 3 -3.39 -16.18 -3.64
C PHE A 3 -3.71 -16.10 -2.15
N ILE A 4 -4.83 -16.69 -1.74
CA ILE A 4 -5.32 -16.67 -0.36
C ILE A 4 -5.34 -18.09 0.22
N PHE A 5 -4.91 -18.20 1.46
CA PHE A 5 -5.09 -19.37 2.32
C PHE A 5 -5.93 -18.98 3.53
N ASP A 6 -6.98 -19.76 3.80
CA ASP A 6 -7.92 -19.52 4.90
C ASP A 6 -7.41 -20.17 6.20
N GLU A 7 -7.12 -19.33 7.20
CA GLU A 7 -6.67 -19.78 8.51
C GLU A 7 -7.82 -19.93 9.52
N SER A 8 -9.06 -19.58 9.16
CA SER A 8 -10.21 -19.64 10.06
C SER A 8 -10.58 -21.06 10.47
N GLU A 9 -10.26 -22.06 9.63
CA GLU A 9 -10.50 -23.47 9.91
C GLU A 9 -9.36 -24.14 10.69
N ILE A 10 -8.26 -23.43 10.96
CA ILE A 10 -7.11 -24.02 11.62
C ILE A 10 -7.31 -24.05 13.14
N VAL A 11 -7.29 -25.26 13.69
CA VAL A 11 -7.28 -25.47 15.13
C VAL A 11 -5.88 -25.16 15.66
N TRP A 12 -5.74 -24.00 16.32
CA TRP A 12 -4.50 -23.61 16.98
C TRP A 12 -4.16 -24.60 18.11
N PRO A 13 -2.92 -25.10 18.18
CA PRO A 13 -2.50 -25.99 19.25
C PRO A 13 -2.64 -25.31 20.62
N GLU A 14 -3.32 -25.97 21.57
CA GLU A 14 -3.46 -25.47 22.94
C GLU A 14 -2.11 -25.36 23.68
N ASP A 15 -1.09 -26.05 23.18
CA ASP A 15 0.28 -26.04 23.71
C ASP A 15 1.12 -24.84 23.23
N GLY A 16 0.55 -23.98 22.37
CA GLY A 16 1.23 -22.79 21.85
C GLY A 16 2.31 -23.08 20.80
N SER A 17 2.35 -24.30 20.24
CA SER A 17 3.23 -24.62 19.12
C SER A 17 2.84 -23.84 17.85
N GLU A 18 3.85 -23.47 17.05
CA GLU A 18 3.62 -22.85 15.74
C GLU A 18 2.96 -23.88 14.79
N LEU A 19 1.89 -23.46 14.11
CA LEU A 19 1.31 -24.23 13.01
C LEU A 19 2.34 -24.39 11.88
N PRO A 20 2.32 -25.51 11.15
CA PRO A 20 3.12 -25.64 9.95
C PRO A 20 2.72 -24.55 8.95
N ALA A 21 3.71 -24.00 8.25
CA ALA A 21 3.47 -23.05 7.18
C ALA A 21 2.58 -23.68 6.09
N PRO A 22 1.58 -22.95 5.56
CA PRO A 22 0.75 -23.46 4.48
C PRO A 22 1.60 -23.77 3.24
N ARG A 23 1.21 -24.80 2.49
CA ARG A 23 1.87 -25.20 1.25
C ARG A 23 1.35 -24.37 0.08
N ALA A 24 2.19 -24.13 -0.92
CA ALA A 24 1.78 -23.32 -2.08
C ALA A 24 0.56 -23.87 -2.83
N ASP A 25 0.35 -25.20 -2.83
CA ASP A 25 -0.80 -25.87 -3.45
C ASP A 25 -2.11 -25.73 -2.65
N GLU A 26 -2.06 -25.19 -1.44
CA GLU A 26 -3.22 -24.94 -0.57
C GLU A 26 -3.81 -23.54 -0.77
N PHE A 27 -3.11 -22.66 -1.50
CA PHE A 27 -3.61 -21.32 -1.79
C PHE A 27 -4.53 -21.30 -3.01
N VAL A 28 -5.61 -20.52 -2.91
CA VAL A 28 -6.55 -20.29 -3.99
C VAL A 28 -6.38 -18.87 -4.52
N TYR A 29 -6.23 -18.72 -5.84
CA TYR A 29 -6.22 -17.41 -6.48
C TYR A 29 -7.63 -16.80 -6.47
N LEU A 30 -7.79 -15.64 -5.83
CA LEU A 30 -9.06 -14.91 -5.80
C LEU A 30 -9.02 -13.68 -6.72
N PRO A 31 -9.68 -13.71 -7.90
CA PRO A 31 -9.63 -12.60 -8.85
C PRO A 31 -10.32 -11.32 -8.33
N ALA A 32 -10.01 -10.19 -8.98
CA ALA A 32 -10.40 -8.83 -8.59
C ALA A 32 -11.89 -8.65 -8.28
N PRO A 33 -12.80 -9.21 -9.09
CA PRO A 33 -14.22 -9.04 -8.85
C PRO A 33 -14.66 -9.64 -7.51
N ILE A 34 -14.09 -10.79 -7.17
CA ILE A 34 -14.44 -11.59 -6.00
C ILE A 34 -13.84 -10.97 -4.74
N TYR A 35 -12.56 -10.59 -4.78
CA TYR A 35 -11.88 -10.02 -3.61
C TYR A 35 -12.35 -8.59 -3.28
N ARG A 36 -12.61 -7.76 -4.29
CA ARG A 36 -13.06 -6.37 -4.08
C ARG A 36 -14.58 -6.26 -3.90
N GLY A 37 -15.33 -7.33 -4.15
CA GLY A 37 -16.79 -7.32 -4.09
C GLY A 37 -17.46 -6.48 -5.19
N TYR A 38 -16.84 -6.35 -6.37
CA TYR A 38 -17.35 -5.57 -7.51
C TYR A 38 -17.35 -6.41 -8.79
N ASP A 39 -18.42 -6.42 -9.57
CA ASP A 39 -18.55 -7.21 -10.81
C ASP A 39 -17.70 -6.71 -12.02
N GLN A 40 -16.64 -5.92 -11.81
CA GLN A 40 -15.80 -5.41 -12.91
C GLN A 40 -14.54 -6.25 -13.09
N GLU A 41 -14.47 -6.96 -14.24
CA GLU A 41 -13.29 -7.68 -14.73
C GLU A 41 -12.04 -6.80 -14.74
N HIS A 42 -10.90 -7.43 -14.42
CA HIS A 42 -9.49 -7.22 -14.82
C HIS A 42 -8.95 -5.85 -15.28
N ASP A 43 -9.63 -4.73 -15.06
CA ASP A 43 -9.15 -3.44 -15.52
C ASP A 43 -7.91 -3.03 -14.71
N PRO A 44 -6.81 -2.65 -15.37
CA PRO A 44 -5.65 -2.11 -14.69
C PRO A 44 -6.05 -0.93 -13.79
N VAL A 45 -5.47 -0.88 -12.59
CA VAL A 45 -5.70 0.24 -11.69
C VAL A 45 -4.89 1.43 -12.19
N HIS A 46 -5.58 2.47 -12.65
CA HIS A 46 -4.93 3.69 -13.08
C HIS A 46 -4.52 4.55 -11.87
N PHE A 47 -3.33 5.15 -11.95
CA PHE A 47 -2.89 6.20 -11.04
C PHE A 47 -2.62 7.49 -11.81
N SER A 48 -2.73 8.63 -11.11
CA SER A 48 -2.43 9.95 -11.68
C SER A 48 -1.18 10.53 -11.05
N LEU A 49 -0.45 11.32 -11.85
CA LEU A 49 0.67 12.16 -11.41
C LEU A 49 0.20 13.59 -11.11
N ASP A 50 -1.07 13.91 -11.34
CA ASP A 50 -1.65 15.21 -11.02
C ASP A 50 -1.82 15.33 -9.50
N VAL A 51 -1.06 16.23 -8.90
CA VAL A 51 -1.14 16.47 -7.46
C VAL A 51 -2.33 17.39 -7.18
N PRO A 52 -3.36 16.92 -6.44
CA PRO A 52 -4.47 17.79 -6.05
C PRO A 52 -3.97 18.90 -5.11
N PRO A 53 -4.74 19.98 -4.92
CA PRO A 53 -4.41 20.98 -3.91
C PRO A 53 -4.32 20.34 -2.53
N GLU A 54 -3.39 20.82 -1.71
CA GLU A 54 -3.24 20.32 -0.34
C GLU A 54 -4.55 20.52 0.43
N PRO A 55 -5.14 19.43 0.97
CA PRO A 55 -6.38 19.56 1.73
C PRO A 55 -6.09 20.37 2.99
N SER A 56 -7.04 21.22 3.35
CA SER A 56 -6.96 21.93 4.61
C SER A 56 -6.88 20.92 5.76
N THR A 57 -5.99 21.18 6.73
CA THR A 57 -5.89 20.36 7.93
C THR A 57 -7.29 20.26 8.52
N PRO A 58 -7.81 19.06 8.84
CA PRO A 58 -9.12 18.95 9.45
C PRO A 58 -9.07 19.78 10.72
N LYS A 59 -9.72 20.95 10.72
CA LYS A 59 -10.04 21.66 11.95
C LYS A 59 -10.72 20.61 12.79
N ASN A 60 -10.20 20.29 13.97
CA ASN A 60 -10.83 19.39 14.92
C ASN A 60 -12.34 19.65 14.83
N ILE A 61 -13.09 18.73 14.22
CA ILE A 61 -14.54 18.88 14.09
C ILE A 61 -14.99 18.65 15.52
N SER A 62 -14.97 19.71 16.30
CA SER A 62 -15.35 19.68 17.69
C SER A 62 -16.84 19.42 17.66
N LEU A 63 -17.23 18.15 17.79
CA LEU A 63 -18.58 17.80 18.18
C LEU A 63 -18.88 18.70 19.39
N PRO A 64 -19.97 19.50 19.35
CA PRO A 64 -20.28 20.38 20.45
C PRO A 64 -20.33 19.53 21.72
N ARG A 65 -19.39 19.77 22.64
CA ARG A 65 -19.33 19.05 23.90
C ARG A 65 -20.68 19.29 24.59
N LEU A 66 -21.48 18.24 24.71
CA LEU A 66 -22.71 18.29 25.50
C LEU A 66 -22.36 18.86 26.88
N SER A 67 -23.03 19.93 27.27
CA SER A 67 -22.82 20.52 28.59
C SER A 67 -23.05 19.45 29.67
N PHE A 68 -22.38 19.62 30.80
CA PHE A 68 -22.50 18.70 31.94
C PHE A 68 -23.98 18.41 32.30
N TRP A 69 -24.84 19.43 32.25
CA TRP A 69 -26.27 19.30 32.48
C TRP A 69 -26.99 18.45 31.42
N ASN A 70 -26.64 18.58 30.15
CA ASN A 70 -27.21 17.74 29.09
C ASN A 70 -26.80 16.27 29.23
N ARG A 71 -25.58 16.00 29.73
CA ARG A 71 -25.14 14.64 30.07
C ARG A 71 -25.89 14.08 31.30
N LEU A 72 -26.08 14.90 32.33
CA LEU A 72 -26.84 14.53 33.53
C LEU A 72 -28.31 14.21 33.22
N LEU A 73 -28.89 14.90 32.22
CA LEU A 73 -30.27 14.70 31.73
C LEU A 73 -30.39 13.61 30.64
N GLY A 74 -29.33 12.85 30.36
CA GLY A 74 -29.36 11.75 29.38
C GLY A 74 -29.55 12.17 27.92
N ARG A 75 -29.35 13.45 27.58
CA ARG A 75 -29.50 13.94 26.21
C ARG A 75 -28.30 13.50 25.36
N LYS A 76 -28.57 12.76 24.29
CA LYS A 76 -27.58 12.37 23.27
C LYS A 76 -27.50 13.41 22.15
N LEU A 77 -26.34 13.51 21.50
CA LEU A 77 -26.21 14.29 20.27
C LEU A 77 -27.12 13.68 19.19
N PRO A 78 -27.73 14.50 18.32
CA PRO A 78 -28.51 13.99 17.20
C PRO A 78 -27.65 13.07 16.33
N ALA A 79 -28.15 11.87 16.02
CA ALA A 79 -27.43 10.88 15.21
C ALA A 79 -26.96 11.45 13.86
N ALA A 80 -27.74 12.35 13.26
CA ALA A 80 -27.40 13.05 12.03
C ALA A 80 -26.13 13.92 12.15
N GLN A 81 -25.92 14.60 13.28
CA GLN A 81 -24.73 15.44 13.49
C GLN A 81 -23.48 14.58 13.71
N VAL A 82 -23.61 13.44 14.40
CA VAL A 82 -22.52 12.47 14.58
C VAL A 82 -22.13 11.86 13.23
N ALA A 83 -23.12 11.42 12.43
CA ALA A 83 -22.89 10.85 11.11
C ALA A 83 -22.22 11.85 10.15
N GLN A 84 -22.67 13.10 10.11
CA GLN A 84 -22.05 14.14 9.29
C GLN A 84 -20.60 14.42 9.68
N SER A 85 -20.31 14.45 10.99
CA SER A 85 -18.94 14.67 11.48
C SER A 85 -18.02 13.51 11.13
N ALA A 86 -18.49 12.27 11.29
CA ALA A 86 -17.74 11.08 10.91
C ALA A 86 -17.49 10.99 9.39
N ALA A 87 -18.49 11.36 8.58
CA ALA A 87 -18.35 11.42 7.13
C ALA A 87 -17.34 12.50 6.70
N ALA A 88 -17.38 13.68 7.31
CA ALA A 88 -16.43 14.76 7.04
C ALA A 88 -15.00 14.38 7.44
N GLU A 89 -14.82 13.71 8.59
CA GLU A 89 -13.52 13.19 9.02
C GLU A 89 -12.99 12.13 8.06
N THR A 90 -13.85 11.20 7.63
CA THR A 90 -13.49 10.17 6.63
C THR A 90 -13.08 10.82 5.31
N ALA A 91 -13.86 11.77 4.81
CA ALA A 91 -13.55 12.50 3.58
C ALA A 91 -12.22 13.27 3.69
N ALA A 92 -11.95 13.92 4.82
CA ALA A 92 -10.68 14.62 5.06
C ALA A 92 -9.48 13.66 5.09
N ARG A 93 -9.62 12.49 5.74
CA ARG A 93 -8.58 11.45 5.75
C ARG A 93 -8.33 10.90 4.34
N THR A 94 -9.38 10.63 3.58
CA THR A 94 -9.28 10.17 2.19
C THR A 94 -8.60 11.23 1.31
N ALA A 95 -9.00 12.50 1.40
CA ALA A 95 -8.38 13.59 0.65
C ALA A 95 -6.90 13.75 1.01
N GLN A 96 -6.54 13.65 2.29
CA GLN A 96 -5.15 13.71 2.75
C GLN A 96 -4.32 12.52 2.26
N GLY A 97 -4.90 11.31 2.28
CA GLY A 97 -4.26 10.09 1.76
C GLY A 97 -3.99 10.19 0.27
N THR A 98 -5.01 10.58 -0.51
CA THR A 98 -4.92 10.88 -1.94
C THR A 98 -3.80 11.88 -2.19
N PHE A 99 -3.88 13.10 -1.63
CA PHE A 99 -2.83 14.12 -1.79
C PHE A 99 -1.41 13.62 -1.52
N ARG A 100 -1.19 12.89 -0.42
CA ARG A 100 0.12 12.33 -0.08
C ARG A 100 0.60 11.33 -1.13
N ARG A 101 -0.27 10.44 -1.58
CA ARG A 101 0.01 9.46 -2.63
C ARG A 101 0.38 10.14 -3.94
N GLN A 102 -0.47 11.04 -4.47
CA GLN A 102 -0.14 11.68 -5.75
C GLN A 102 1.13 12.52 -5.66
N ARG A 103 1.38 13.20 -4.53
CA ARG A 103 2.64 13.92 -4.33
C ARG A 103 3.85 12.98 -4.36
N LEU A 104 3.76 11.82 -3.73
CA LEU A 104 4.80 10.79 -3.77
C LEU A 104 5.04 10.28 -5.21
N LEU A 105 3.98 9.95 -5.94
CA LEU A 105 4.05 9.43 -7.30
C LEU A 105 4.58 10.49 -8.29
N ALA A 106 4.11 11.74 -8.18
CA ALA A 106 4.53 12.85 -9.02
C ALA A 106 6.03 13.18 -8.87
N VAL A 107 6.64 12.87 -7.73
CA VAL A 107 8.08 13.05 -7.51
C VAL A 107 8.87 11.83 -7.96
N SER A 108 8.39 10.61 -7.65
CA SER A 108 9.16 9.38 -7.89
C SER A 108 9.07 8.83 -9.31
N VAL A 109 7.90 8.91 -9.95
CA VAL A 109 7.68 8.34 -11.28
C VAL A 109 8.54 9.03 -12.36
N PRO A 110 8.67 10.37 -12.40
CA PRO A 110 9.59 11.02 -13.33
C PRO A 110 11.04 10.58 -13.13
N GLU A 111 11.52 10.45 -11.89
CA GLU A 111 12.90 10.03 -11.61
C GLU A 111 13.18 8.60 -12.09
N LEU A 112 12.20 7.70 -11.95
CA LEU A 112 12.28 6.34 -12.47
C LEU A 112 12.29 6.32 -14.00
N ARG A 113 11.40 7.09 -14.65
CA ARG A 113 11.34 7.21 -16.11
C ARG A 113 12.62 7.82 -16.69
N ASP A 114 13.19 8.82 -16.04
CA ASP A 114 14.45 9.47 -16.43
C ASP A 114 15.66 8.52 -16.29
N LEU A 115 15.55 7.53 -15.41
CA LEU A 115 16.52 6.43 -15.32
C LEU A 115 16.33 5.38 -16.44
N GLY A 116 15.27 5.50 -17.23
CA GLY A 116 14.89 4.56 -18.27
C GLY A 116 14.04 3.40 -17.76
N VAL A 117 13.57 3.42 -16.51
CA VAL A 117 12.64 2.42 -15.99
C VAL A 117 11.27 2.62 -16.61
N ARG A 118 10.70 1.55 -17.16
CA ARG A 118 9.35 1.54 -17.73
C ARG A 118 8.35 0.75 -16.92
N GLN A 119 8.82 -0.31 -16.27
CA GLN A 119 7.96 -1.14 -15.42
C GLN A 119 8.65 -1.49 -14.11
N LEU A 120 7.88 -1.55 -13.04
CA LEU A 120 8.30 -2.16 -11.77
C LEU A 120 7.56 -3.48 -11.62
N TYR A 121 8.25 -4.51 -11.14
CA TYR A 121 7.63 -5.75 -10.70
C TYR A 121 7.76 -5.81 -9.18
N CYS A 122 6.62 -5.83 -8.51
CA CYS A 122 6.53 -5.82 -7.06
C CYS A 122 5.85 -7.09 -6.58
N ARG A 123 6.22 -7.55 -5.40
CA ARG A 123 5.60 -8.65 -4.69
C ARG A 123 4.92 -8.14 -3.45
N TYR A 124 3.99 -8.92 -2.93
CA TYR A 124 3.36 -8.64 -1.66
C TYR A 124 3.01 -9.92 -0.92
N ASP A 125 3.00 -9.82 0.40
CA ASP A 125 2.47 -10.83 1.30
C ASP A 125 1.73 -10.18 2.47
N GLY A 126 0.88 -10.95 3.13
CA GLY A 126 0.03 -10.43 4.18
C GLY A 126 -0.65 -11.52 4.98
N GLY A 127 -1.16 -11.13 6.14
CA GLY A 127 -1.92 -11.98 7.05
C GLY A 127 -2.36 -11.16 8.26
N GLY A 128 -3.50 -11.47 8.87
CA GLY A 128 -3.98 -10.66 9.99
C GLY A 128 -4.34 -9.24 9.55
N ASP A 129 -4.01 -8.26 10.38
CA ASP A 129 -4.18 -6.84 10.09
C ASP A 129 -3.01 -6.23 9.29
N GLU A 130 -2.03 -7.04 8.88
CA GLU A 130 -0.80 -6.59 8.23
C GLU A 130 -0.67 -7.04 6.77
N GLY A 131 -0.10 -6.15 5.96
CA GLY A 131 0.23 -6.41 4.57
C GLY A 131 1.47 -5.64 4.17
N PHE A 132 2.37 -6.30 3.44
CA PHE A 132 3.66 -5.77 3.02
C PHE A 132 3.84 -5.95 1.52
N ALA A 133 4.41 -4.95 0.87
CA ALA A 133 4.81 -5.03 -0.53
C ALA A 133 6.25 -4.58 -0.71
N TRP A 134 6.95 -5.21 -1.64
CA TRP A 134 8.33 -4.88 -1.98
C TRP A 134 8.64 -4.97 -3.46
N LEU A 135 9.60 -4.15 -3.88
CA LEU A 135 10.15 -4.22 -5.23
C LEU A 135 11.03 -5.47 -5.37
N ASP A 136 10.76 -6.25 -6.41
CA ASP A 136 11.59 -7.37 -6.84
C ASP A 136 12.62 -6.88 -7.87
N HIS A 137 12.14 -6.33 -8.99
CA HIS A 137 12.99 -5.77 -10.04
C HIS A 137 12.28 -4.67 -10.85
N ALA A 138 13.06 -3.93 -11.62
CA ALA A 138 12.60 -2.92 -12.57
C ALA A 138 13.02 -3.31 -14.00
N LYS A 139 12.15 -3.09 -14.99
CA LYS A 139 12.46 -3.30 -16.41
C LYS A 139 12.81 -1.97 -17.08
N LEU A 140 13.88 -2.00 -17.88
CA LEU A 140 14.39 -0.82 -18.58
C LEU A 140 13.86 -0.74 -20.01
N ALA A 141 13.76 0.49 -20.53
CA ALA A 141 13.35 0.78 -21.91
C ALA A 141 14.28 0.16 -22.96
N ALA A 142 15.58 0.09 -22.66
CA ALA A 142 16.60 -0.49 -23.53
C ALA A 142 16.60 -2.03 -23.55
N GLY A 143 15.67 -2.66 -22.82
CA GLY A 143 15.72 -4.07 -22.49
C GLY A 143 16.60 -4.34 -21.25
N GLY A 144 16.34 -5.47 -20.60
CA GLY A 144 17.03 -5.86 -19.36
C GLY A 144 16.28 -5.46 -18.08
N THR A 145 16.82 -5.95 -16.96
CA THR A 145 16.26 -5.75 -15.62
C THR A 145 17.31 -5.16 -14.68
N LEU A 146 16.87 -4.29 -13.78
CA LEU A 146 17.62 -3.88 -12.61
C LEU A 146 17.00 -4.55 -11.40
N ASP A 147 17.81 -5.23 -10.61
CA ASP A 147 17.35 -5.66 -9.30
C ASP A 147 17.11 -4.45 -8.38
N ALA A 148 16.32 -4.71 -7.35
CA ALA A 148 16.18 -3.93 -6.12
C ALA A 148 17.37 -3.01 -5.75
N ASN A 149 18.52 -3.62 -5.48
CA ASN A 149 19.69 -2.96 -4.90
C ASN A 149 20.39 -2.06 -5.90
N ALA A 150 20.43 -2.48 -7.17
CA ALA A 150 20.97 -1.71 -8.28
C ALA A 150 20.11 -0.46 -8.54
N LEU A 151 18.78 -0.60 -8.54
CA LEU A 151 17.88 0.54 -8.68
C LEU A 151 18.07 1.55 -7.53
N VAL A 152 18.12 1.06 -6.28
CA VAL A 152 18.37 1.90 -5.10
C VAL A 152 19.69 2.66 -5.20
N GLN A 153 20.77 2.00 -5.66
CA GLN A 153 22.05 2.67 -5.87
C GLN A 153 21.92 3.81 -6.87
N GLN A 154 21.33 3.55 -8.04
CA GLN A 154 21.22 4.55 -9.09
C GLN A 154 20.33 5.73 -8.70
N LEU A 155 19.25 5.50 -7.95
CA LEU A 155 18.41 6.57 -7.42
C LEU A 155 19.11 7.39 -6.32
N THR A 156 19.94 6.73 -5.51
CA THR A 156 20.80 7.40 -4.51
C THR A 156 21.82 8.30 -5.20
N ASP A 157 22.53 7.80 -6.20
CA ASP A 157 23.55 8.57 -6.94
C ASP A 157 22.96 9.79 -7.68
N ARG A 158 21.65 9.76 -7.98
CA ARG A 158 20.91 10.87 -8.59
C ARG A 158 20.28 11.84 -7.58
N GLY A 159 20.50 11.62 -6.29
CA GLY A 159 19.98 12.47 -5.22
C GLY A 159 18.46 12.41 -5.07
N LEU A 160 17.85 11.23 -5.25
CA LEU A 160 16.39 11.08 -5.09
C LEU A 160 15.91 11.58 -3.72
N LEU A 161 16.69 11.33 -2.65
CA LEU A 161 16.29 11.75 -1.31
C LEU A 161 16.08 13.27 -1.22
N ASP A 162 16.94 14.05 -1.86
CA ASP A 162 16.86 15.52 -1.83
C ASP A 162 15.61 16.03 -2.53
N ARG A 163 15.18 15.36 -3.59
CA ARG A 163 13.94 15.66 -4.29
C ARG A 163 12.74 15.30 -3.42
N LEU A 164 12.74 14.10 -2.84
CA LEU A 164 11.67 13.67 -1.92
C LEU A 164 11.52 14.63 -0.73
N VAL A 165 12.64 15.16 -0.20
CA VAL A 165 12.63 16.14 0.89
C VAL A 165 12.14 17.51 0.42
N THR A 166 12.67 18.01 -0.70
CA THR A 166 12.27 19.29 -1.30
C THR A 166 10.76 19.35 -1.56
N HIS A 167 10.17 18.25 -2.01
CA HIS A 167 8.74 18.13 -2.27
C HIS A 167 7.91 17.68 -1.06
N GLY A 168 8.53 17.61 0.13
CA GLY A 168 7.85 17.30 1.39
C GLY A 168 7.34 15.86 1.52
N VAL A 169 7.76 14.94 0.64
CA VAL A 169 7.39 13.52 0.67
C VAL A 169 8.08 12.81 1.83
N MET A 170 9.36 13.13 2.07
CA MET A 170 10.15 12.60 3.19
C MET A 170 10.72 13.73 4.03
N THR A 171 10.97 13.47 5.31
CA THR A 171 11.76 14.35 6.17
C THR A 171 13.22 13.89 6.15
N ARG A 172 14.17 14.78 6.46
CA ARG A 172 15.55 14.36 6.78
C ARG A 172 15.61 13.86 8.23
N ASN A 173 16.28 12.73 8.43
CA ASN A 173 16.57 12.14 9.74
C ASN A 173 18.03 11.72 9.70
N GLU A 174 18.81 12.22 10.64
CA GLU A 174 20.27 12.09 10.70
C GLU A 174 20.73 10.66 11.09
N GLY A 175 19.82 9.79 11.54
CA GLY A 175 20.15 8.44 12.04
C GLY A 175 20.28 7.32 11.00
N ARG A 176 20.12 7.59 9.69
CA ARG A 176 20.24 6.57 8.62
C ARG A 176 21.02 7.11 7.43
N SER A 177 21.76 6.22 6.74
CA SER A 177 22.44 6.59 5.50
C SER A 177 21.43 6.97 4.41
N GLU A 178 21.86 7.78 3.44
CA GLU A 178 21.00 8.18 2.32
C GLU A 178 20.50 6.96 1.53
N ARG A 179 21.42 6.03 1.22
CA ARG A 179 21.12 4.77 0.54
C ARG A 179 20.03 3.97 1.27
N ASP A 180 20.12 3.83 2.59
CA ASP A 180 19.12 3.10 3.37
C ASP A 180 17.74 3.77 3.29
N ARG A 181 17.70 5.10 3.29
CA ARG A 181 16.45 5.88 3.21
C ARG A 181 15.80 5.72 1.84
N VAL A 182 16.59 5.75 0.77
CA VAL A 182 16.14 5.45 -0.59
C VAL A 182 15.68 4.00 -0.69
N ALA A 183 16.41 3.05 -0.09
CA ALA A 183 16.03 1.65 -0.05
C ALA A 183 14.65 1.45 0.59
N ILE A 184 14.43 2.02 1.77
CA ILE A 184 13.13 1.96 2.47
C ILE A 184 12.03 2.60 1.63
N PHE A 185 12.31 3.74 1.01
CA PHE A 185 11.34 4.40 0.16
C PHE A 185 10.91 3.50 -1.00
N VAL A 186 11.86 2.94 -1.76
CA VAL A 186 11.58 2.11 -2.92
C VAL A 186 10.95 0.77 -2.52
N HIS A 187 11.58 0.07 -1.58
CA HIS A 187 11.16 -1.28 -1.17
C HIS A 187 9.91 -1.30 -0.32
N GLN A 188 9.61 -0.26 0.44
CA GLN A 188 8.46 -0.30 1.32
C GLN A 188 7.45 0.72 0.86
N TRP A 189 7.76 2.01 0.95
CA TRP A 189 6.72 3.04 0.83
C TRP A 189 6.12 3.10 -0.57
N LEU A 190 6.94 3.17 -1.61
CA LEU A 190 6.49 3.23 -2.99
C LEU A 190 5.75 1.94 -3.40
N SER A 191 6.32 0.78 -3.06
CA SER A 191 5.72 -0.52 -3.35
C SER A 191 4.38 -0.72 -2.63
N GLN A 192 4.29 -0.30 -1.36
CA GLN A 192 3.07 -0.34 -0.56
C GLN A 192 1.99 0.58 -1.12
N GLU A 193 2.34 1.76 -1.64
CA GLU A 193 1.35 2.65 -2.27
C GLU A 193 0.72 1.98 -3.50
N PHE A 194 1.52 1.36 -4.37
CA PHE A 194 0.99 0.63 -5.53
C PHE A 194 0.13 -0.58 -5.10
N ALA A 195 0.60 -1.36 -4.12
CA ALA A 195 -0.17 -2.47 -3.58
C ALA A 195 -1.50 -2.01 -2.97
N SER A 196 -1.53 -0.89 -2.24
CA SER A 196 -2.76 -0.33 -1.67
C SER A 196 -3.76 0.14 -2.73
N MET A 197 -3.29 0.57 -3.90
CA MET A 197 -4.15 0.89 -5.04
C MET A 197 -4.73 -0.38 -5.67
N LEU A 198 -3.93 -1.46 -5.74
CA LEU A 198 -4.35 -2.74 -6.29
C LEU A 198 -5.23 -3.57 -5.35
N LEU A 199 -5.07 -3.46 -4.04
CA LEU A 199 -5.75 -4.30 -3.06
C LEU A 199 -6.80 -3.54 -2.25
N SER A 200 -6.99 -2.25 -2.51
CA SER A 200 -7.82 -1.33 -1.73
C SER A 200 -7.16 -0.93 -0.39
N GLY A 201 -7.54 0.25 0.14
CA GLY A 201 -6.78 1.06 1.10
C GLY A 201 -6.39 0.41 2.44
N GLY A 202 -5.34 -0.41 2.40
CA GLY A 202 -4.86 -1.24 3.51
C GLY A 202 -5.32 -2.69 3.30
N PHE A 203 -4.37 -3.61 3.07
CA PHE A 203 -4.67 -4.97 2.61
C PHE A 203 -4.41 -6.04 3.67
N GLY A 204 -4.63 -5.71 4.94
CA GLY A 204 -4.72 -6.73 6.00
C GLY A 204 -5.87 -7.68 5.69
N THR A 205 -5.58 -8.97 5.71
CA THR A 205 -6.49 -10.03 5.30
C THR A 205 -7.25 -10.68 6.46
N GLY A 206 -7.21 -10.16 7.68
CA GLY A 206 -7.88 -10.78 8.83
C GLY A 206 -7.41 -12.23 9.02
N GLU A 207 -8.32 -13.18 8.97
CA GLU A 207 -8.05 -14.61 9.18
C GLU A 207 -7.42 -15.31 7.96
N TYR A 208 -7.03 -14.59 6.92
CA TYR A 208 -6.39 -15.19 5.75
C TYR A 208 -4.90 -14.83 5.68
N THR A 209 -4.07 -15.76 5.19
CA THR A 209 -2.71 -15.46 4.71
C THR A 209 -2.73 -15.30 3.20
N MET A 210 -1.93 -14.37 2.67
CA MET A 210 -1.86 -14.16 1.23
C MET A 210 -0.47 -13.86 0.69
N TYR A 211 -0.31 -14.11 -0.61
CA TYR A 211 0.81 -13.63 -1.41
C TYR A 211 0.35 -13.23 -2.82
N GLY A 212 1.20 -12.51 -3.53
CA GLY A 212 1.04 -12.26 -4.95
C GLY A 212 2.10 -11.32 -5.50
N ALA A 213 1.90 -10.91 -6.75
CA ALA A 213 2.77 -9.94 -7.41
C ALA A 213 1.97 -9.05 -8.35
N PHE A 214 2.53 -7.92 -8.73
CA PHE A 214 1.94 -7.01 -9.68
C PHE A 214 3.00 -6.26 -10.47
N THR A 215 2.62 -5.82 -11.66
CA THR A 215 3.41 -4.92 -12.49
C THR A 215 2.87 -3.51 -12.39
N VAL A 216 3.76 -2.54 -12.24
CA VAL A 216 3.46 -1.12 -12.38
C VAL A 216 4.00 -0.67 -13.73
N ASP A 217 3.12 -0.31 -14.66
CA ASP A 217 3.49 0.33 -15.91
C ASP A 217 3.63 1.83 -15.66
N LEU A 218 4.87 2.31 -15.69
CA LEU A 218 5.16 3.70 -15.44
C LEU A 218 4.77 4.56 -16.63
N ASP A 219 4.68 4.07 -17.87
CA ASP A 219 4.32 4.89 -19.03
C ASP A 219 2.81 5.10 -19.12
N ASN A 220 2.05 4.02 -18.92
CA ASN A 220 0.59 4.03 -18.96
C ASN A 220 -0.06 4.43 -17.62
N CYS A 221 0.76 4.60 -16.58
CA CYS A 221 0.32 4.87 -15.22
C CYS A 221 -0.71 3.85 -14.71
N THR A 222 -0.40 2.56 -14.85
CA THR A 222 -1.28 1.47 -14.42
C THR A 222 -0.58 0.52 -13.45
N VAL A 223 -1.38 -0.10 -12.58
CA VAL A 223 -0.99 -1.23 -11.76
C VAL A 223 -1.84 -2.42 -12.19
N THR A 224 -1.17 -3.48 -12.63
CA THR A 224 -1.80 -4.70 -13.13
C THR A 224 -1.33 -5.87 -12.32
N ASP A 225 -2.28 -6.69 -11.93
CA ASP A 225 -1.99 -7.90 -11.17
C ASP A 225 -1.28 -8.99 -11.98
N ASP A 226 -0.52 -9.84 -11.31
CA ASP A 226 0.08 -11.05 -11.88
C ASP A 226 -0.61 -12.33 -11.37
N PRO A 227 -1.51 -12.95 -12.15
CA PRO A 227 -2.17 -14.20 -11.77
C PRO A 227 -1.23 -15.42 -11.78
N GLY A 228 -0.03 -15.28 -12.34
CA GLY A 228 0.99 -16.32 -12.41
C GLY A 228 2.11 -16.15 -11.39
N ALA A 229 1.91 -15.34 -10.35
CA ALA A 229 2.93 -15.04 -9.36
C ALA A 229 3.42 -16.31 -8.63
N ASP A 230 4.74 -16.51 -8.61
CA ASP A 230 5.36 -17.55 -7.78
C ASP A 230 5.10 -17.32 -6.27
N PRO A 231 5.02 -18.37 -5.44
CA PRO A 231 4.81 -18.31 -3.98
C PRO A 231 6.06 -17.83 -3.25
N VAL A 232 6.48 -16.58 -3.49
CA VAL A 232 7.62 -15.93 -2.87
C VAL A 232 7.12 -14.93 -1.83
N THR A 233 7.49 -15.16 -0.58
CA THR A 233 7.12 -14.34 0.58
C THR A 233 8.36 -13.81 1.32
N GLN A 234 8.20 -12.71 2.06
CA GLN A 234 9.25 -12.09 2.87
C GLN A 234 8.89 -12.06 4.37
N ASN A 235 7.62 -11.84 4.71
CA ASN A 235 7.12 -11.70 6.07
C ASN A 235 6.27 -12.91 6.50
N ARG A 236 5.79 -13.70 5.55
CA ARG A 236 5.07 -14.95 5.80
C ARG A 236 5.91 -16.16 5.40
N LYS A 237 5.76 -17.29 6.10
CA LYS A 237 6.37 -18.57 5.71
C LYS A 237 5.38 -19.33 4.84
N ILE A 238 5.82 -19.79 3.67
CA ILE A 238 5.08 -20.74 2.82
C ILE A 238 5.99 -21.94 2.57
N ALA A 239 5.47 -23.14 2.75
CA ALA A 239 6.16 -24.38 2.44
C ALA A 239 6.09 -24.63 0.92
N ARG A 240 7.23 -25.01 0.33
CA ARG A 240 7.34 -25.38 -1.09
C ARG A 240 7.00 -26.84 -1.32
#